data_AF-A0AAC9I5M7-F1
#
_entry.id   AF-A0AAC9I5M7-F1
#
_cell.length_a   1.000
_cell.length_b   1.000
_cell.length_c   1.000
_cell.angle_alpha   90.00
_cell.angle_beta   90.00
_cell.angle_gamma   90.00
#
_symmetry.space_group_name_H-M   'P 1'
#
loop_
_entity.id
_entity.type
_entity.pdbx_description
1 polymer ?
#
loop_
_entity_poly.entity_id
_entity_poly.type
_entity_poly.pdbx_seq_one_letter_code
_entity_poly.pdbx_strand_id
1 'polypeptide(L)' 'MFEQIKHNMETIAGVAIFPILSLLIFFFFFLGLGLWVYSYKKETIDEISQIPLED' A
#
# COMPACT_ATOMS: atom_id res chain seq x y z
N MET A 1 23.19 16.80 9.65
CA MET A 1 22.57 15.83 10.59
C MET A 1 22.19 14.54 9.88
N PHE A 2 21.44 14.57 8.78
CA PHE A 2 21.10 13.36 8.00
C PHE A 2 22.27 12.74 7.23
N GLU A 3 23.26 13.54 6.82
CA GLU A 3 24.47 13.07 6.13
C GLU A 3 25.22 11.98 6.90
N GLN A 4 25.29 12.06 8.24
CA GLN A 4 25.95 11.05 9.05
C GLN A 4 25.21 9.71 9.01
N ILE A 5 23.87 9.74 8.98
CA ILE A 5 23.06 8.51 8.92
C ILE A 5 23.19 7.89 7.52
N LYS A 6 23.08 8.70 6.46
CA LYS A 6 23.21 8.26 5.08
C LYS A 6 24.57 7.60 4.82
N HIS A 7 25.66 8.23 5.27
CA HIS A 7 27.00 7.69 5.11
C HIS A 7 27.20 6.34 5.80
N ASN A 8 26.67 6.19 7.03
CA ASN A 8 26.69 4.91 7.74
C ASN A 8 25.83 3.83 7.06
N MET A 9 24.72 4.22 6.44
CA MET A 9 23.87 3.29 5.70
C MET A 9 24.53 2.84 4.40
N GLU A 10 25.20 3.73 3.67
CA GLU A 10 25.91 3.41 2.43
C GLU A 10 27.06 2.41 2.63
N THR A 11 27.68 2.38 3.82
CA THR A 11 28.68 1.35 4.18
C THR A 11 28.09 -0.05 4.35
N ILE A 12 26.77 -0.19 4.48
CA ILE A 12 26.10 -1.49 4.60
C ILE A 12 25.93 -2.08 3.19
N ALA A 13 26.66 -3.14 2.90
CA ALA A 13 26.52 -3.87 1.64
C ALA A 13 25.07 -4.33 1.42
N GLY A 14 24.49 -3.97 0.27
CA GLY A 14 23.12 -4.33 -0.08
C GLY A 14 22.02 -3.42 0.48
N VAL A 15 22.35 -2.32 1.19
CA VAL A 15 21.35 -1.40 1.76
C VAL A 15 20.36 -0.84 0.73
N ALA A 16 20.78 -0.72 -0.53
CA ALA A 16 19.96 -0.22 -1.63
C ALA A 16 18.74 -1.10 -1.94
N ILE A 17 18.69 -2.35 -1.44
CA ILE A 17 17.54 -3.24 -1.64
C ILE A 17 16.32 -2.83 -0.80
N PHE A 18 16.53 -2.23 0.39
CA PHE A 18 15.45 -1.93 1.32
C PHE A 18 14.44 -0.91 0.74
N PRO A 19 14.86 0.21 0.11
CA PRO A 19 13.93 1.12 -0.54
C PRO A 19 13.16 0.51 -1.72
N ILE A 20 13.81 -0.37 -2.49
CA ILE A 20 13.17 -1.03 -3.64
C ILE A 20 12.12 -2.04 -3.15
N LEU A 21 12.47 -2.83 -2.14
CA LEU A 21 11.53 -3.78 -1.52
C LEU A 21 10.35 -3.08 -0.87
N SER A 22 10.58 -1.99 -0.13
CA SER A 22 9.48 -1.24 0.50
C SER A 22 8.52 -0.69 -0.56
N LEU A 23 9.05 -0.14 -1.66
CA LEU A 23 8.26 0.35 -2.79
C LEU A 23 7.44 -0.78 -3.42
N LEU A 24 8.06 -1.93 -3.71
CA LEU A 24 7.37 -3.07 -4.33
C LEU A 24 6.26 -3.62 -3.42
N ILE A 25 6.54 -3.81 -2.13
CA ILE A 25 5.54 -4.30 -1.18
C ILE A 25 4.36 -3.34 -1.09
N PHE A 26 4.63 -2.02 -0.95
CA PHE A 26 3.58 -1.01 -0.96
C PHE A 26 2.78 -1.06 -2.25
N PHE A 27 3.46 -1.07 -3.40
CA PHE A 27 2.83 -1.07 -4.71
C PHE A 27 1.91 -2.29 -4.92
N PHE A 28 2.40 -3.49 -4.64
CA PHE A 28 1.60 -4.71 -4.78
C PHE A 28 0.46 -4.78 -3.77
N PHE A 29 0.64 -4.25 -2.56
CA PHE A 29 -0.45 -4.13 -1.59
C PHE A 29 -1.58 -3.26 -2.14
N PHE A 30 -1.27 -2.08 -2.66
CA PHE A 30 -2.28 -1.20 -3.25
C PHE A 30 -2.87 -1.76 -4.55
N LEU A 31 -2.08 -2.42 -5.39
CA LEU A 31 -2.58 -3.10 -6.58
C LEU A 31 -3.55 -4.23 -6.21
N GLY A 32 -3.22 -5.02 -5.19
CA GLY A 32 -4.07 -6.07 -4.65
C GLY A 32 -5.38 -5.53 -4.07
N LEU A 33 -5.32 -4.45 -3.28
CA LEU A 33 -6.53 -3.77 -2.80
C LEU A 33 -7.37 -3.21 -3.94
N GLY A 34 -6.74 -2.60 -4.95
CA GLY A 34 -7.44 -2.08 -6.13
C GLY A 34 -8.18 -3.17 -6.90
N LEU A 35 -7.55 -4.34 -7.09
CA LEU A 35 -8.18 -5.51 -7.70
C LEU A 35 -9.32 -6.06 -6.82
N TRP A 36 -9.13 -6.10 -5.50
CA TRP A 36 -10.16 -6.55 -4.55
C TRP A 36 -11.40 -5.64 -4.58
N VAL A 37 -11.21 -4.31 -4.54
CA VAL A 37 -12.29 -3.32 -4.65
C VAL A 37 -12.95 -3.39 -6.03
N TYR A 38 -12.18 -3.55 -7.11
CA TYR A 38 -12.75 -3.68 -8.45
C TYR A 38 -13.60 -4.96 -8.60
N SER A 39 -13.19 -6.05 -7.94
CA SER A 39 -13.93 -7.30 -7.92
C SER A 39 -15.17 -7.27 -7.01
N TYR A 40 -15.37 -6.22 -6.20
CA TYR A 40 -16.58 -6.09 -5.38
C TYR A 40 -17.79 -5.91 -6.29
N LYS A 41 -18.80 -6.78 -6.09
CA LYS A 41 -20.03 -6.75 -6.87
C LYS A 41 -20.80 -5.47 -6.55
N LYS A 42 -21.11 -4.71 -7.60
CA LYS A 42 -21.95 -3.49 -7.50
C LYS A 42 -23.29 -3.74 -6.82
N GLU A 43 -23.83 -4.95 -6.94
CA GLU A 43 -25.11 -5.37 -6.35
C GLU A 43 -25.11 -5.28 -4.81
N THR A 44 -24.00 -5.65 -4.16
CA THR A 44 -23.84 -5.49 -2.69
C THR A 44 -23.64 -4.02 -2.30
N ILE A 45 -23.00 -3.21 -3.16
CA ILE A 45 -22.86 -1.77 -2.93
C ILE A 45 -24.20 -1.05 -3.10
N ASP A 46 -25.00 -1.41 -4.10
CA ASP A 46 -26.33 -0.85 -4.33
C ASP A 46 -27.28 -1.22 -3.18
N GLU A 47 -27.29 -2.47 -2.73
CA GLU A 47 -28.10 -2.91 -1.59
C GLU A 47 -27.73 -2.16 -0.30
N ILE A 48 -26.44 -2.01 0.00
CA ILE A 48 -25.96 -1.24 1.17
C ILE A 48 -26.25 0.26 1.01
N SER A 49 -26.16 0.81 -0.22
CA SER A 49 -26.46 2.22 -0.48
C SER A 49 -27.95 2.57 -0.29
N GLN A 50 -28.82 1.55 -0.37
CA GLN A 50 -30.26 1.67 -0.17
C GLN A 50 -30.71 1.35 1.25
N ILE A 51 -29.79 0.92 2.13
CA ILE A 51 -30.09 0.85 3.57
C ILE A 51 -30.21 2.28 4.06
N PRO A 52 -31.41 2.72 4.51
CA PRO A 52 -31.56 4.04 5.09
C PRO A 52 -30.66 4.13 6.32
N LEU A 53 -29.96 5.27 6.47
CA LEU A 53 -29.20 5.59 7.67
C LEU A 53 -30.19 5.87 8.80
N GLU A 54 -30.82 4.83 9.33
CA GLU A 54 -31.58 4.91 10.57
C GLU A 54 -30.63 4.56 11.73
N ASP A 55 -30.19 5.66 12.38
CA ASP A 55 -29.32 5.87 13.56
C ASP A 55 -27.81 5.56 13.46
#